data_AF-A0A151E197-F1
#
_entry.id   AF-A0A151E197-F1
#
_cell.length_a   1.000
_cell.length_b   1.000
_cell.length_c   1.000
_cell.angle_alpha   90.00
_cell.angle_beta   90.00
_cell.angle_gamma   90.00
#
_symmetry.space_group_name_H-M   'P 1'
#
loop_
_entity.id
_entity.type
_entity.pdbx_description
1 polymer ?
#
loop_
_entity_poly.entity_id
_entity_poly.type
_entity_poly.pdbx_seq_one_letter_code
_entity_poly.pdbx_strand_id
1 'polypeptide(L)'
;MGKKHFFSAHNDFKTGFLCKFFIIIGCIIFIMYAVEAILHPLQLDEDVIGILLAFAILFIGLGLILYFFSCQFAKLSRIAEEVENDESLLDDEESTE
;
A
#
# COMPACT_ATOMS: atom_id res chain seq x y z
N MET A 1 -6.55 -7.09 -31.23
CA MET A 1 -6.66 -6.08 -30.15
C MET A 1 -6.93 -6.79 -28.82
N GLY A 2 -5.88 -7.34 -28.17
CA GLY A 2 -5.97 -7.88 -26.81
C GLY A 2 -5.27 -6.91 -25.87
N LYS A 3 -6.03 -6.20 -25.02
CA LYS A 3 -5.50 -5.21 -24.08
C LYS A 3 -4.60 -5.93 -23.08
N LYS A 4 -3.29 -5.64 -23.13
CA LYS A 4 -2.30 -6.13 -22.15
C LYS A 4 -2.76 -5.67 -20.75
N HIS A 5 -3.02 -6.63 -19.87
CA HIS A 5 -3.45 -6.37 -18.51
C HIS A 5 -2.36 -5.60 -17.77
N PHE A 6 -2.65 -4.33 -17.46
CA PHE A 6 -1.81 -3.37 -16.75
C PHE A 6 -1.67 -3.67 -15.24
N PHE A 7 -1.57 -4.95 -14.86
CA PHE A 7 -1.26 -5.33 -13.49
C PHE A 7 0.25 -5.54 -13.34
N SER A 8 1.01 -4.48 -13.65
CA SER A 8 2.45 -4.49 -13.36
C SER A 8 2.63 -4.03 -11.92
N ALA A 9 3.17 -4.91 -11.07
CA ALA A 9 3.53 -4.59 -9.68
C ALA A 9 4.35 -3.30 -9.56
N HIS A 10 5.06 -2.93 -10.63
CA HIS A 10 5.80 -1.67 -10.76
C HIS A 10 4.90 -0.42 -10.73
N ASN A 11 3.71 -0.48 -11.34
CA ASN A 11 2.76 0.63 -11.33
C ASN A 11 2.00 0.72 -9.99
N ASP A 12 1.76 -0.43 -9.34
CA ASP A 12 1.08 -0.50 -8.05
C ASP A 12 1.94 0.03 -6.89
N PHE A 13 3.24 -0.25 -6.92
CA PHE A 13 4.21 0.34 -5.99
C PHE A 13 4.31 1.85 -6.11
N LYS A 14 4.20 2.37 -7.35
CA LYS A 14 4.28 3.81 -7.63
C LYS A 14 3.02 4.57 -7.19
N THR A 15 1.85 3.94 -7.28
CA THR A 15 0.57 4.61 -7.02
C THR A 15 0.05 4.39 -5.59
N GLY A 16 0.56 3.37 -4.88
CA GLY A 16 0.11 3.01 -3.54
C GLY A 16 -1.36 2.57 -3.50
N PHE A 17 -1.90 2.16 -4.65
CA PHE A 17 -3.32 1.86 -4.82
C PHE A 17 -3.71 0.59 -4.06
N LEU A 18 -2.95 -0.50 -4.21
CA LEU A 18 -3.15 -1.72 -3.41
C LEU A 18 -3.08 -1.46 -1.90
N CYS A 19 -2.09 -0.68 -1.44
CA CYS A 19 -1.99 -0.31 -0.02
C CYS A 19 -3.29 0.33 0.48
N LYS A 20 -3.77 1.37 -0.21
CA LYS A 20 -5.02 2.05 0.14
C LYS A 20 -6.21 1.09 0.11
N PHE A 21 -6.28 0.22 -0.90
CA PHE A 21 -7.33 -0.79 -1.03
C PHE A 21 -7.36 -1.76 0.17
N PHE A 22 -6.21 -2.34 0.55
CA PHE A 22 -6.11 -3.25 1.69
C PHE A 22 -6.45 -2.57 3.03
N ILE A 23 -5.98 -1.33 3.24
CA ILE A 23 -6.32 -0.55 4.44
C ILE A 23 -7.82 -0.24 4.49
N ILE A 24 -8.41 0.24 3.38
CA ILE A 24 -9.85 0.58 3.33
C ILE A 24 -10.71 -0.65 3.62
N ILE A 25 -10.40 -1.79 2.98
CA ILE A 25 -11.13 -3.04 3.24
C ILE A 25 -10.96 -3.48 4.69
N GLY A 26 -9.73 -3.46 5.22
CA GLY A 26 -9.47 -3.78 6.61
C GLY A 26 -10.26 -2.90 7.58
N CYS A 27 -10.34 -1.59 7.32
CA CYS A 27 -11.13 -0.65 8.12
C CYS A 27 -12.65 -0.94 8.02
N ILE A 28 -13.17 -1.28 6.83
CA ILE A 28 -14.58 -1.63 6.68
C ILE A 28 -14.92 -2.89 7.48
N ILE A 29 -14.09 -3.93 7.38
CA ILE A 29 -14.28 -5.18 8.15
C ILE A 29 -14.19 -4.89 9.65
N PHE A 30 -13.25 -4.04 10.07
CA PHE A 30 -13.13 -3.64 11.47
C PHE A 30 -14.36 -2.87 11.98
N ILE A 31 -14.94 -1.98 11.16
CA ILE A 31 -16.18 -1.28 11.51
C ILE A 31 -17.33 -2.29 11.64
N MET A 32 -17.44 -3.26 10.72
CA MET A 32 -18.45 -4.32 10.83
C MET A 32 -18.29 -5.13 12.11
N TYR A 33 -17.05 -5.48 12.48
CA TYR A 33 -16.75 -6.12 13.77
C TYR A 33 -17.18 -5.25 14.95
N ALA A 34 -16.84 -3.95 14.96
CA ALA A 34 -17.20 -3.05 16.06
C ALA A 34 -18.72 -2.86 16.20
N VAL A 35 -19.43 -2.76 15.08
CA VAL A 35 -20.90 -2.70 15.05
C VAL A 35 -21.49 -3.99 15.59
N GLU A 36 -20.98 -5.14 15.14
CA GLU A 36 -21.45 -6.43 15.65
C GLU A 36 -21.19 -6.55 17.15
N ALA A 37 -19.98 -6.22 17.62
CA ALA A 37 -19.60 -6.32 19.02
C ALA A 37 -20.41 -5.40 19.96
N ILE A 38 -20.88 -4.23 19.50
CA ILE A 38 -21.61 -3.27 20.33
C ILE A 38 -23.13 -3.47 20.25
N LEU A 39 -23.66 -3.65 19.04
CA LEU A 39 -25.10 -3.66 18.78
C LEU A 39 -25.69 -5.07 18.66
N HIS A 40 -24.84 -6.10 18.45
CA HIS A 40 -25.21 -7.49 18.16
C HIS A 40 -26.40 -7.62 17.20
N PRO A 41 -26.45 -6.88 16.07
CA PRO A 41 -27.59 -6.90 15.15
C PRO A 41 -27.79 -8.25 14.46
N LEU A 42 -26.71 -9.01 14.22
CA LEU A 42 -26.76 -10.28 13.50
C LEU A 42 -26.68 -11.50 14.43
N GLN A 43 -26.34 -11.31 15.71
CA GLN A 43 -26.12 -12.37 16.69
C GLN A 43 -25.18 -13.45 16.13
N LEU A 44 -24.09 -13.01 15.51
CA LEU A 44 -23.11 -13.93 14.94
C LEU A 44 -22.46 -14.77 16.03
N ASP A 45 -22.14 -16.02 15.68
CA ASP A 45 -21.41 -16.92 16.55
C ASP A 45 -20.01 -16.37 16.89
N GLU A 46 -19.52 -16.66 18.09
CA GLU A 46 -18.22 -16.18 18.57
C GLU A 46 -17.07 -16.59 17.64
N ASP A 47 -17.14 -17.77 17.01
CA ASP A 47 -16.14 -18.23 16.04
C ASP A 47 -16.11 -17.32 14.80
N VAL A 48 -17.29 -16.92 14.31
CA VAL A 48 -17.41 -16.04 13.14
C VAL A 48 -16.89 -14.64 13.45
N ILE A 49 -17.19 -14.13 14.65
CA ILE A 49 -16.69 -12.84 15.15
C ILE A 49 -15.15 -12.88 15.26
N GLY A 50 -14.59 -13.97 15.78
CA GLY A 50 -13.14 -14.19 15.86
C GLY A 50 -12.47 -14.21 14.49
N ILE A 51 -13.07 -14.89 13.51
CA ILE A 51 -12.59 -14.92 12.13
C ILE A 51 -12.63 -13.53 11.50
N LEU A 52 -13.73 -12.79 11.70
CA LEU A 52 -13.89 -11.43 11.18
C LEU A 52 -12.81 -10.49 11.71
N LEU A 53 -12.51 -10.57 13.00
CA LEU A 53 -11.44 -9.80 13.64
C LEU A 53 -10.05 -10.20 13.10
N ALA A 54 -9.79 -11.51 12.96
CA ALA A 54 -8.53 -11.99 12.41
C ALA A 54 -8.28 -11.48 10.99
N PHE A 55 -9.30 -11.50 10.14
CA PHE A 55 -9.22 -10.91 8.80
C PHE A 55 -9.00 -9.40 8.87
N ALA A 56 -9.72 -8.65 9.71
CA ALA A 56 -9.51 -7.22 9.86
C ALA A 56 -8.03 -6.90 10.18
N ILE A 57 -7.45 -7.60 11.15
CA ILE A 57 -6.04 -7.43 11.55
C ILE A 57 -5.10 -7.78 10.39
N LEU A 58 -5.33 -8.89 9.68
CA LEU A 58 -4.51 -9.29 8.54
C LEU A 58 -4.55 -8.27 7.41
N PHE A 59 -5.72 -7.78 7.03
CA PHE A 59 -5.88 -6.80 5.95
C PHE A 59 -5.24 -5.45 6.31
N ILE A 60 -5.43 -4.97 7.54
CA ILE A 60 -4.80 -3.73 8.02
C ILE A 60 -3.27 -3.91 8.10
N GLY A 61 -2.79 -5.00 8.68
CA GLY A 61 -1.37 -5.30 8.82
C GLY A 61 -0.67 -5.39 7.46
N LEU A 62 -1.24 -6.15 6.52
CA LEU A 62 -0.72 -6.25 5.15
C LEU A 62 -0.70 -4.88 4.46
N GLY A 63 -1.78 -4.10 4.62
CA GLY A 63 -1.88 -2.74 4.09
C GLY A 63 -0.78 -1.81 4.62
N LEU A 64 -0.52 -1.83 5.93
CA LEU A 64 0.54 -1.03 6.55
C LEU A 64 1.94 -1.47 6.13
N ILE A 65 2.19 -2.77 5.97
CA ILE A 65 3.47 -3.28 5.48
C ILE A 65 3.71 -2.83 4.04
N LEU A 66 2.70 -2.95 3.18
CA LEU A 66 2.74 -2.45 1.80
C LEU A 66 2.95 -0.93 1.75
N TYR A 67 2.30 -0.18 2.64
CA TYR A 67 2.52 1.27 2.79
C TYR A 67 3.99 1.58 3.09
N PHE A 68 4.56 0.88 4.08
CA PHE A 68 5.94 1.08 4.49
C PHE A 68 6.90 0.81 3.32
N PHE A 69 6.72 -0.30 2.60
CA PHE A 69 7.55 -0.58 1.44
C PHE A 69 7.38 0.49 0.34
N SER A 70 6.16 0.92 0.04
CA SER A 70 5.93 1.97 -0.96
C SER A 70 6.66 3.28 -0.60
N CYS A 71 6.61 3.70 0.67
CA CYS A 71 7.39 4.86 1.13
C CYS A 71 8.91 4.66 0.98
N GLN A 72 9.42 3.47 1.30
CA GLN A 72 10.86 3.20 1.19
C GLN A 72 11.31 3.17 -0.28
N PHE A 73 10.54 2.57 -1.17
CA PHE A 73 10.84 2.60 -2.61
C PHE A 73 10.78 4.01 -3.19
N ALA A 74 9.81 4.84 -2.77
CA ALA A 74 9.75 6.24 -3.21
C ALA A 74 10.97 7.05 -2.76
N LYS A 75 11.48 6.81 -1.55
CA LYS A 75 12.72 7.45 -1.07
C LYS A 75 13.93 7.00 -1.89
N LEU A 76 14.04 5.71 -2.17
CA LEU A 76 15.14 5.17 -2.98
C LEU A 76 15.10 5.70 -4.41
N SER A 77 13.92 5.81 -5.03
CA SER A 77 13.83 6.38 -6.38
C SER A 77 14.23 7.85 -6.39
N ARG A 78 13.85 8.62 -5.37
CA ARG A 78 14.24 10.02 -5.25
C ARG A 78 15.75 10.19 -5.09
N ILE A 79 16.39 9.34 -4.27
CA ILE A 79 17.85 9.36 -4.11
C ILE A 79 18.54 9.00 -5.43
N ALA A 80 18.04 8.01 -6.16
CA ALA A 80 18.59 7.64 -7.47
C ALA A 80 18.47 8.80 -8.47
N GLU A 81 17.33 9.49 -8.50
CA GLU A 81 17.08 10.66 -9.34
C GLU A 81 17.94 11.87 -8.95
N GLU A 82 18.18 12.08 -7.65
CA GLU A 82 19.11 13.11 -7.14
C GLU A 82 20.56 12.81 -7.58
N VAL A 83 21.02 11.56 -7.47
CA VAL A 83 22.38 11.14 -7.88
C VAL A 83 22.57 11.25 -9.39
N GLU A 84 21.59 10.84 -10.19
CA GLU A 84 21.65 10.95 -11.66
C GLU A 84 21.72 12.41 -12.13
N ASN A 85 21.01 13.33 -11.45
CA ASN A 85 21.09 14.76 -11.74
C ASN A 85 22.41 15.40 -11.27
N ASP A 86 22.96 15.00 -10.13
CA ASP A 86 24.23 15.55 -9.62
C ASP A 86 25.41 15.16 -10.53
N GLU A 87 25.44 13.93 -11.06
CA GLU A 87 26.43 13.53 -12.09
C GLU A 87 26.26 14.35 -13.38
N SER A 88 25.03 14.59 -13.83
CA SER A 88 24.80 15.38 -15.05
C SER A 88 25.28 16.84 -14.94
N LEU A 89 25.23 17.43 -13.75
CA LEU A 89 25.70 18.79 -13.49
C LEU A 89 27.24 18.89 -13.47
N LEU A 90 27.92 17.83 -13.06
CA LEU A 90 29.38 17.77 -13.03
C LEU A 90 29.99 17.55 -14.43
N ASP A 91 29.33 16.76 -15.28
CA ASP A 91 29.75 16.55 -16.69
C ASP A 91 29.59 17.82 -17.55
N ASP A 92 28.59 18.67 -17.25
CA ASP A 92 28.40 19.94 -17.98
C ASP A 92 29.49 20.98 -17.65
N GLU A 93 30.00 21.01 -16.42
CA GLU A 93 31.08 21.94 -16.01
C GLU A 93 32.44 21.59 -16.66
N GLU A 94 32.76 20.30 -16.85
CA GLU A 94 34.03 19.86 -17.44
C GLU A 94 34.11 20.12 -18.97
N SER A 95 32.97 20.36 -19.63
CA SER A 95 32.89 20.63 -21.06
C SER A 95 33.12 22.10 -21.45
N THR A 96 33.23 22.99 -20.46
CA THR A 96 33.37 24.46 -20.66
C THR A 96 34.76 25.05 -20.41
N GLU A 97 35.78 24.23 -20.12
CA GLU A 97 37.19 24.67 -20.10
C GLU A 97 37.94 24.44 -21.43
#